data_AF-A0AB74H2G2-F1
#
_entry.id   AF-A0AB74H2G2-F1
#
_cell.length_a   1.000
_cell.length_b   1.000
_cell.length_c   1.000
_cell.angle_alpha   90.00
_cell.angle_beta   90.00
_cell.angle_gamma   90.00
#
_symmetry.space_group_name_H-M   'P 1'
#
loop_
_entity.id
_entity.type
_entity.pdbx_description
1 polymer ?
#
loop_
_entity_poly.entity_id
_entity_poly.type
_entity_poly.pdbx_seq_one_letter_code
_entity_poly.pdbx_strand_id
1 'polypeptide(L)'
;MKYKEGVRLCKEKTNESEIEERTIKVIKKTMYVESKGFFTDYYYGIAIYEKGKEIYRPIYPFVRSRNDLENLKKFVKEYENDLLEFYKFGHNYDFGKFIYGIGSGGKDRMREQWFKLGVVFY
;
A
#
# COMPACT_ATOMS: atom_id res chain seq x y z
N MET A 1 -13.15 21.99 -37.62
CA MET A 1 -12.16 21.58 -36.60
C MET A 1 -11.99 20.07 -36.72
N LYS A 2 -10.84 19.58 -37.22
CA LYS A 2 -10.59 18.13 -37.39
C LYS A 2 -9.90 17.60 -36.13
N TYR A 3 -10.54 16.70 -35.40
CA TYR A 3 -9.92 16.02 -34.27
C TYR A 3 -8.87 15.02 -34.79
N LYS A 4 -7.64 15.06 -34.25
CA LYS A 4 -6.61 14.06 -34.51
C LYS A 4 -6.97 12.79 -33.73
N GLU A 5 -6.99 11.64 -34.40
CA GLU A 5 -7.14 10.33 -33.77
C GLU A 5 -6.05 10.13 -32.72
N GLY A 6 -6.47 9.80 -31.49
CA GLY A 6 -5.58 9.44 -30.41
C GLY A 6 -4.83 8.14 -30.75
N VAL A 7 -3.52 8.17 -30.60
CA VAL A 7 -2.63 7.03 -30.83
C VAL A 7 -3.04 5.88 -29.89
N ARG A 8 -3.53 4.76 -30.45
CA ARG A 8 -3.78 3.50 -29.73
C ARG A 8 -2.44 2.81 -29.43
N LEU A 9 -1.72 3.25 -28.41
CA LEU A 9 -0.57 2.52 -27.86
C LEU A 9 -0.92 1.95 -26.48
N CYS A 10 -1.77 0.92 -26.47
CA CYS A 10 -1.96 0.07 -25.28
C CYS A 10 -2.11 -1.39 -25.71
N LYS A 11 -1.10 -1.94 -26.40
CA LYS A 11 -0.99 -3.39 -26.66
C LYS A 11 0.47 -3.89 -26.65
N GLU A 12 1.36 -3.20 -25.95
CA GLU A 12 2.60 -3.87 -25.55
C GLU A 12 2.25 -4.77 -24.38
N LYS A 13 2.39 -6.08 -24.57
CA LYS A 13 2.45 -7.03 -23.46
C LYS A 13 3.60 -6.56 -22.59
N THR A 14 3.29 -5.95 -21.45
CA THR A 14 4.28 -5.71 -20.41
C THR A 14 4.85 -7.07 -20.05
N ASN A 15 6.13 -7.29 -20.33
CA ASN A 15 6.84 -8.42 -19.78
C ASN A 15 6.60 -8.38 -18.27
N GLU A 16 5.99 -9.44 -17.74
CA GLU A 16 5.93 -9.66 -16.31
C GLU A 16 7.37 -9.66 -15.84
N SER A 17 7.82 -8.57 -15.21
CA SER A 17 9.14 -8.51 -14.62
C SER A 17 9.20 -9.65 -13.61
N GLU A 18 10.10 -10.60 -13.83
CA GLU A 18 10.51 -11.56 -12.80
C GLU A 18 10.68 -10.79 -11.50
N ILE A 19 10.14 -11.33 -10.41
CA ILE A 19 10.17 -10.68 -9.10
C ILE A 19 11.65 -10.59 -8.71
N GLU A 20 12.30 -9.47 -9.05
CA GLU A 20 13.56 -9.09 -8.46
C GLU A 20 13.34 -8.97 -6.95
N GLU A 21 14.37 -9.26 -6.16
CA GLU A 21 14.32 -9.33 -4.70
C GLU A 21 13.74 -8.04 -4.08
N ARG A 22 12.42 -8.04 -3.85
CA ARG A 22 11.66 -6.93 -3.24
C ARG A 22 11.47 -7.17 -1.76
N THR A 23 11.54 -6.09 -0.98
CA THR A 23 11.37 -6.12 0.47
C THR A 23 10.51 -4.96 0.95
N ILE A 24 9.86 -5.13 2.11
CA ILE A 24 9.05 -4.09 2.74
C ILE A 24 9.76 -3.56 3.98
N LYS A 25 9.80 -2.23 4.13
CA LYS A 25 10.25 -1.58 5.36
C LYS A 25 9.17 -0.67 5.92
N VAL A 26 8.99 -0.71 7.25
CA VAL A 26 8.17 0.27 7.95
C VAL A 26 8.97 1.57 8.12
N ILE A 27 8.41 2.68 7.64
CA ILE A 27 9.06 3.98 7.63
C ILE A 27 8.15 5.05 8.23
N LYS A 28 8.77 6.10 8.78
CA LYS A 28 8.07 7.31 9.24
C LYS A 28 7.81 8.22 8.03
N LYS A 29 6.58 8.69 7.86
CA LYS A 29 6.13 9.53 6.75
C LYS A 29 5.53 10.84 7.27
N THR A 30 5.69 11.91 6.52
CA THR A 30 5.10 13.23 6.80
C THR A 30 3.68 13.30 6.24
N MET A 31 2.78 13.95 6.97
CA MET A 31 1.42 14.27 6.54
C MET A 31 1.20 15.79 6.63
N TYR A 32 0.56 16.34 5.61
CA TYR A 32 0.13 17.73 5.62
C TYR A 32 -1.18 17.84 6.40
N VAL A 33 -1.23 18.79 7.34
CA VAL A 33 -2.44 19.11 8.10
C VAL A 33 -2.94 20.47 7.62
N GLU A 34 -4.07 20.49 6.92
CA GLU A 34 -4.63 21.70 6.31
C GLU A 34 -4.93 22.83 7.33
N SER A 35 -5.11 22.49 8.61
CA SER A 35 -5.56 23.42 9.65
C SER A 35 -4.46 24.07 10.49
N LYS A 36 -3.18 23.71 10.30
CA LYS A 36 -2.07 24.27 11.08
C LYS A 36 -0.90 24.58 10.17
N GLY A 37 -0.78 25.84 9.76
CA GLY A 37 0.12 26.32 8.71
C GLY A 37 1.61 25.99 8.82
N PHE A 38 2.09 25.31 9.87
CA PHE A 38 3.51 24.99 10.05
C PHE A 38 3.81 23.66 10.81
N PHE A 39 2.82 22.79 11.05
CA PHE A 39 3.07 21.51 11.72
C PHE A 39 3.04 20.35 10.71
N THR A 40 4.21 19.76 10.44
CA THR A 40 4.29 18.42 9.84
C THR A 40 3.88 17.40 10.89
N ASP A 41 2.71 16.81 10.74
CA ASP A 41 2.36 15.61 11.50
C ASP A 41 3.00 14.39 10.84
N TYR A 42 3.10 13.29 11.58
CA TYR A 42 3.73 12.08 11.09
C TYR A 42 2.85 10.86 11.30
N TYR A 43 3.02 9.90 10.40
CA TYR A 43 2.46 8.58 10.52
C TYR A 43 3.53 7.55 10.16
N TYR A 44 3.25 6.29 10.43
CA TYR A 44 4.13 5.19 10.07
C TYR A 44 3.42 4.35 9.03
N GLY A 45 4.07 4.11 7.90
CA GLY A 45 3.55 3.27 6.83
C GLY A 45 4.67 2.43 6.24
N ILE A 46 4.43 1.84 5.08
CA ILE A 46 5.44 0.99 4.44
C ILE A 46 6.11 1.66 3.23
N ALA A 47 7.30 1.20 2.89
CA ALA A 47 7.96 1.47 1.62
C ALA A 47 8.50 0.17 1.04
N ILE A 48 8.43 0.05 -0.29
CA ILE A 48 8.89 -1.10 -1.04
C ILE A 48 10.26 -0.78 -1.61
N TYR A 49 11.20 -1.70 -1.41
CA TYR A 49 12.56 -1.62 -1.87
C TYR A 49 12.84 -2.74 -2.88
N GLU A 50 13.66 -2.45 -3.88
CA GLU A 50 14.17 -3.42 -4.85
C GLU A 50 15.68 -3.23 -4.94
N LYS A 51 16.47 -4.30 -4.73
CA LYS A 51 17.95 -4.22 -4.67
C LYS A 51 18.47 -3.12 -3.74
N GLY A 52 17.80 -2.94 -2.60
CA GLY A 52 18.14 -1.94 -1.58
C GLY A 52 17.75 -0.49 -1.90
N LYS A 53 17.14 -0.22 -3.07
CA LYS A 53 16.63 1.12 -3.44
C LYS A 53 15.13 1.20 -3.21
N GLU A 54 14.67 2.29 -2.60
CA GLU A 54 13.25 2.55 -2.43
C GLU A 54 12.61 2.83 -3.80
N ILE A 55 11.62 2.04 -4.20
CA ILE A 55 10.94 2.18 -5.50
C ILE A 55 9.51 2.71 -5.37
N TYR A 56 8.88 2.51 -4.21
CA TYR A 56 7.48 2.88 -4.03
C TYR A 56 7.11 3.13 -2.56
N ARG A 57 6.26 4.14 -2.33
CA ARG A 57 5.68 4.49 -1.03
C ARG A 57 4.16 4.41 -1.10
N PRO A 58 3.55 3.23 -0.90
CA PRO A 58 2.09 3.13 -0.86
C PRO A 58 1.51 3.93 0.31
N ILE A 59 0.24 4.32 0.20
CA ILE A 59 -0.45 5.00 1.31
C ILE A 59 -0.70 4.00 2.45
N TYR A 60 -1.18 2.81 2.12
CA TYR A 60 -1.52 1.74 3.06
C TYR A 60 -0.45 0.63 3.10
N PRO A 61 -0.47 -0.25 4.11
CA PRO A 61 -1.05 -0.02 5.42
C PRO A 61 -0.29 1.08 6.19
N PHE A 62 -0.96 1.72 7.15
CA PHE A 62 -0.33 2.69 8.04
C PHE A 62 -0.94 2.73 9.44
N VAL A 63 -0.21 3.34 10.38
CA VAL A 63 -0.69 3.73 11.72
C VAL A 63 -0.38 5.21 11.97
N ARG A 64 -1.25 5.91 12.70
CA ARG A 64 -1.04 7.34 13.04
C ARG A 64 -0.30 7.55 14.36
N SER A 65 -0.33 6.57 15.25
CA SER A 65 0.35 6.65 16.56
C SER A 65 1.62 5.82 16.57
N ARG A 66 2.63 6.31 17.31
CA ARG A 66 3.83 5.52 17.60
C ARG A 66 3.51 4.28 18.45
N ASN A 67 2.46 4.34 19.28
CA ASN A 67 2.08 3.22 20.15
C ASN A 67 1.61 1.99 19.35
N ASP A 68 1.08 2.21 18.15
CA ASP A 68 0.55 1.16 17.28
C ASP A 68 1.60 0.63 16.28
N LEU A 69 2.82 1.16 16.32
CA LEU A 69 3.90 0.82 15.38
C LEU A 69 4.22 -0.69 15.38
N GLU A 70 4.19 -1.33 16.55
CA GLU A 70 4.42 -2.76 16.65
C GLU A 70 3.28 -3.58 16.01
N ASN A 71 2.05 -3.07 16.01
CA ASN A 71 0.94 -3.72 15.31
C ASN A 71 1.10 -3.61 13.79
N LEU A 72 1.58 -2.46 13.28
CA LEU A 72 1.92 -2.34 11.86
C LEU A 72 3.03 -3.31 11.45
N LYS A 73 4.07 -3.47 12.26
CA LYS A 73 5.14 -4.45 11.97
C LYS A 73 4.62 -5.88 11.96
N LYS A 74 3.72 -6.24 12.88
CA LYS A 74 3.05 -7.55 12.89
C LYS A 74 2.23 -7.76 11.62
N PHE A 75 1.43 -6.77 11.21
CA PHE A 75 0.66 -6.82 9.97
C PHE A 75 1.58 -7.05 8.76
N VAL A 76 2.65 -6.27 8.64
CA VAL A 76 3.61 -6.42 7.53
C VAL A 76 4.26 -7.79 7.53
N LYS A 77 4.65 -8.30 8.70
CA LYS A 77 5.24 -9.64 8.81
C LYS A 77 4.24 -10.74 8.44
N GLU A 78 2.98 -10.58 8.81
CA GLU A 78 1.93 -11.56 8.51
C GLU A 78 1.60 -11.62 7.02
N TYR A 79 1.57 -10.45 6.35
CA TYR A 79 1.13 -10.32 4.97
C TYR A 79 2.24 -9.90 4.00
N GLU A 80 3.52 -10.13 4.31
CA GLU A 80 4.63 -9.55 3.52
C GLU A 80 4.57 -9.96 2.04
N ASN A 81 4.43 -11.25 1.77
CA ASN A 81 4.34 -11.78 0.41
C ASN A 81 3.10 -11.28 -0.32
N ASP A 82 1.96 -11.26 0.37
CA ASP A 82 0.71 -10.78 -0.20
C ASP A 82 0.76 -9.28 -0.52
N LEU A 83 1.40 -8.48 0.33
CA LEU A 83 1.62 -7.06 0.10
C LEU A 83 2.55 -6.83 -1.09
N LEU A 84 3.63 -7.60 -1.22
CA LEU A 84 4.54 -7.50 -2.36
C LEU A 84 3.85 -7.86 -3.68
N GLU A 85 3.02 -8.91 -3.68
CA GLU A 85 2.24 -9.31 -4.85
C GLU A 85 1.14 -8.29 -5.16
N PHE A 86 0.43 -7.81 -4.13
CA PHE A 86 -0.60 -6.79 -4.27
C PHE A 86 -0.05 -5.52 -4.92
N TYR A 87 1.09 -5.02 -4.43
CA TYR A 87 1.72 -3.81 -4.96
C TYR A 87 2.48 -4.00 -6.26
N LYS A 88 2.53 -5.22 -6.81
CA LYS A 88 3.22 -5.52 -8.07
C LYS A 88 2.51 -4.91 -9.28
N PHE A 89 1.18 -4.89 -9.27
CA PHE A 89 0.36 -4.42 -10.39
C PHE A 89 -0.55 -3.30 -9.87
N GLY A 90 -0.33 -2.06 -10.31
CA GLY A 90 -0.84 -0.80 -9.74
C GLY A 90 -2.36 -0.61 -9.50
N HIS A 91 -3.20 -1.65 -9.51
CA HIS A 91 -4.59 -1.66 -9.07
C HIS A 91 -4.71 -1.94 -7.56
N ASN A 92 -4.07 -1.10 -6.75
CA ASN A 92 -3.86 -1.32 -5.31
C ASN A 92 -4.99 -0.74 -4.44
N TYR A 93 -6.25 -0.92 -4.86
CA TYR A 93 -7.37 -0.19 -4.25
C TYR A 93 -7.97 -0.83 -2.98
N ASP A 94 -7.88 -2.15 -2.85
CA ASP A 94 -8.51 -2.91 -1.74
C ASP A 94 -7.73 -4.23 -1.48
N PHE A 95 -6.78 -4.18 -0.57
CA PHE A 95 -5.97 -5.30 -0.08
C PHE A 95 -6.83 -6.35 0.63
N GLY A 96 -7.86 -5.93 1.38
CA GLY A 96 -8.77 -6.89 2.03
C GLY A 96 -9.49 -7.77 1.01
N LYS A 97 -9.93 -7.19 -0.10
CA LYS A 97 -10.54 -7.89 -1.24
C LYS A 97 -9.52 -8.72 -2.01
N PHE A 98 -8.26 -8.30 -2.08
CA PHE A 98 -7.19 -9.11 -2.66
C PHE A 98 -7.00 -10.43 -1.90
N ILE A 99 -6.99 -10.39 -0.56
CA ILE A 99 -6.83 -11.59 0.27
C ILE A 99 -8.09 -12.48 0.26
N TYR A 100 -9.28 -11.88 0.44
CA TYR A 100 -10.50 -12.64 0.75
C TYR A 100 -11.51 -12.73 -0.41
N GLY A 101 -11.23 -12.11 -1.55
CA GLY A 101 -12.11 -12.09 -2.72
C GLY A 101 -13.38 -11.23 -2.53
N ILE A 102 -14.32 -11.38 -3.46
CA ILE A 102 -15.59 -10.64 -3.46
C ILE A 102 -16.66 -11.44 -2.71
N GLY A 103 -17.43 -10.77 -1.84
CA GLY A 103 -18.63 -11.35 -1.23
C GLY A 103 -18.38 -12.22 0.00
N SER A 104 -17.13 -12.41 0.40
CA SER A 104 -16.83 -13.01 1.70
C SER A 104 -16.84 -11.92 2.78
N GLY A 105 -17.57 -12.14 3.89
CA GLY A 105 -17.49 -11.28 5.07
C GLY A 105 -16.12 -11.28 5.77
N GLY A 106 -15.16 -12.05 5.23
CA GLY A 106 -13.80 -12.16 5.76
C GLY A 106 -13.03 -10.85 5.69
N LYS A 107 -13.17 -10.09 4.60
CA LYS A 107 -12.48 -8.80 4.43
C LYS A 107 -12.86 -7.80 5.52
N ASP A 108 -14.15 -7.71 5.85
CA ASP A 108 -14.64 -6.73 6.82
C ASP A 108 -14.19 -7.10 8.24
N ARG A 109 -14.19 -8.41 8.56
CA ARG A 109 -13.68 -8.94 9.84
C ARG A 109 -12.18 -8.68 9.99
N MET A 110 -11.39 -8.98 8.97
CA MET A 110 -9.94 -8.71 8.96
C MET A 110 -9.67 -7.22 9.15
N ARG A 111 -10.35 -6.37 8.37
CA ARG A 111 -10.22 -4.91 8.49
C ARG A 111 -10.57 -4.44 9.91
N GLU A 112 -11.67 -4.92 10.48
CA GLU A 112 -12.09 -4.53 11.82
C GLU A 112 -11.08 -4.96 12.89
N GLN A 113 -10.52 -6.18 12.79
CA GLN A 113 -9.52 -6.70 13.73
C GLN A 113 -8.27 -5.81 13.77
N TRP A 114 -7.73 -5.46 12.61
CA TRP A 114 -6.53 -4.64 12.51
C TRP A 114 -6.79 -3.16 12.80
N PHE A 115 -7.97 -2.67 12.44
CA PHE A 115 -8.38 -1.30 12.75
C PHE A 115 -8.46 -1.06 14.26
N LYS A 116 -8.96 -2.04 15.03
CA LYS A 116 -8.94 -2.00 16.51
C LYS A 116 -7.53 -1.93 17.09
N LEU A 117 -6.52 -2.37 16.34
CA LEU A 117 -5.10 -2.30 16.69
C LEU A 117 -4.40 -1.05 16.12
N GLY A 118 -5.17 -0.12 15.54
CA GLY A 118 -4.69 1.14 14.96
C GLY A 118 -4.17 1.02 13.52
N VAL A 119 -4.13 -0.18 12.94
CA VAL A 119 -3.64 -0.42 11.58
C VAL A 119 -4.75 -0.14 10.57
N VAL A 120 -4.49 0.84 9.70
CA VAL A 120 -5.41 1.25 8.65
C VAL A 120 -4.92 0.68 7.32
N PHE A 121 -5.81 -0.03 6.64
CA PHE A 121 -5.64 -0.48 5.26
C PHE A 121 -7.00 -0.53 4.57
N TYR A 122 -6.97 -0.50 3.24
CA TYR A 122 -8.08 -0.87 2.38
C TYR A 122 -7.64 -2.10 1.63
#